data_AF-A0AAW2MFQ7-F1
#
_entry.id   AF-A0AAW2MFQ7-F1
#
_cell.length_a   1.000
_cell.length_b   1.000
_cell.length_c   1.000
_cell.angle_alpha   90.00
_cell.angle_beta   90.00
_cell.angle_gamma   90.00
#
_symmetry.space_group_name_H-M   'P 1'
#
loop_
_entity.id
_entity.type
_entity.pdbx_description
1 polymer ?
#
loop_
_entity_poly.entity_id
_entity_poly.type
_entity_poly.pdbx_seq_one_letter_code
_entity_poly.pdbx_strand_id
1 'polypeptide(L)'
;MNTAPCPPTPPLHSLRPLRRRHFNRLFAAVYASAILSLLYHHILKLLHSTTLVSFFMSFLLFISDVVLAYMWSTTQAFRMNPVHRQVFPENLEKVLDRKDFPAIDIFICTADPYKEPPMDVVNTALSVMAYDYPTEKLSVYVSDDGGSELTMFAFMEAAKFGKQWVPFCRENNITDRCPDAFFTSNHAPTSTTMEIKMMYESMKTKVEGAVERGKVNDEYISSEDERQILTQYRTKDFTRQNHPSLIQVLLNSQKDVDNTGSAMPNLIYVSREKSTSAAHHFKAGALNALENYVESSDV
;
A
#
# COMPACT_ATOMS: atom_id res chain seq x y z
N MET A 1 30.63 -31.18 33.03
CA MET A 1 29.43 -30.46 32.57
C MET A 1 29.56 -30.25 31.08
N ASN A 2 28.92 -31.10 30.28
CA ASN A 2 28.88 -30.95 28.82
C ASN A 2 27.80 -29.94 28.47
N THR A 3 28.17 -28.70 28.16
CA THR A 3 27.28 -27.76 27.50
C THR A 3 27.13 -28.23 26.06
N ALA A 4 26.04 -28.93 25.76
CA ALA A 4 25.67 -29.23 24.38
C ALA A 4 25.58 -27.90 23.60
N PRO A 5 26.18 -27.80 22.41
CA PRO A 5 26.07 -26.60 21.59
C PRO A 5 24.60 -26.36 21.24
N CYS A 6 24.12 -25.13 21.40
CA CYS A 6 22.78 -24.74 20.97
C CYS A 6 22.58 -25.16 19.50
N PRO A 7 21.42 -25.74 19.14
CA PRO A 7 21.12 -26.05 17.76
C PRO A 7 21.21 -24.78 16.91
N PRO A 8 21.73 -24.86 15.67
CA PRO A 8 21.86 -23.71 14.81
C PRO A 8 20.48 -23.08 14.56
N THR A 9 20.39 -21.76 14.75
CA THR A 9 19.16 -21.01 14.49
C THR A 9 18.77 -21.15 13.02
N PRO A 10 17.49 -21.46 12.72
CA PRO A 10 17.05 -21.61 11.35
C PRO A 10 17.14 -20.27 10.61
N PRO A 11 17.53 -20.26 9.32
CA PRO A 11 17.64 -19.01 8.56
C PRO A 11 16.25 -18.40 8.32
N LEU A 12 16.16 -17.07 8.47
CA LEU A 12 14.92 -16.32 8.19
C LEU A 12 14.78 -15.95 6.71
N HIS A 13 15.89 -15.85 5.99
CA HIS A 13 15.91 -15.58 4.56
C HIS A 13 17.15 -16.21 3.90
N SER A 14 17.10 -16.37 2.59
CA SER A 14 18.25 -16.75 1.78
C SER A 14 18.38 -15.87 0.55
N LEU A 15 19.62 -15.66 0.10
CA LEU A 15 19.96 -14.92 -1.10
C LEU A 15 20.83 -15.81 -1.99
N ARG A 16 20.37 -16.08 -3.21
CA ARG A 16 21.08 -16.94 -4.17
C ARG A 16 21.27 -16.22 -5.51
N PRO A 17 22.50 -16.06 -6.01
CA PRO A 17 22.73 -15.56 -7.36
C PRO A 17 22.06 -16.48 -8.40
N LEU A 18 21.41 -15.89 -9.41
CA LEU A 18 20.81 -16.67 -10.48
C LEU A 18 21.87 -17.15 -11.47
N ARG A 19 21.76 -18.40 -11.94
CA ARG A 19 22.65 -18.97 -12.98
C ARG A 19 22.67 -18.13 -14.27
N ARG A 20 21.54 -17.48 -14.59
CA ARG A 20 21.39 -16.58 -15.74
C ARG A 20 22.37 -15.40 -15.73
N ARG A 21 22.98 -15.07 -14.59
CA ARG A 21 24.06 -14.06 -14.49
C ARG A 21 25.15 -14.26 -15.55
N HIS A 22 25.58 -15.50 -15.80
CA HIS A 22 26.62 -15.77 -16.78
C HIS A 22 26.15 -15.48 -18.21
N PHE A 23 24.92 -15.87 -18.54
CA PHE A 23 24.32 -15.58 -19.84
C PHE A 23 24.12 -14.07 -20.05
N ASN A 24 23.64 -13.34 -19.02
CA ASN A 24 23.47 -11.89 -19.10
C ASN A 24 24.81 -11.17 -19.32
N ARG A 25 25.89 -11.63 -18.67
CA ARG A 25 27.23 -11.06 -18.86
C ARG A 25 27.78 -11.32 -20.26
N LEU A 26 27.57 -12.52 -20.78
CA LEU A 26 27.94 -12.86 -22.16
C LEU A 26 27.15 -12.01 -23.15
N PHE A 27 25.83 -11.90 -22.98
CA PHE A 27 24.98 -11.05 -23.80
C PHE A 27 25.44 -9.58 -23.76
N ALA A 28 25.72 -9.05 -22.57
CA ALA A 28 26.22 -7.69 -22.41
C ALA A 28 27.56 -7.49 -23.13
N ALA A 29 28.49 -8.45 -23.05
CA ALA A 29 29.76 -8.37 -23.77
C ALA A 29 29.56 -8.34 -25.29
N VAL A 30 28.76 -9.26 -25.84
CA VAL A 30 28.47 -9.34 -27.28
C VAL A 30 27.81 -8.05 -27.78
N TYR A 31 26.81 -7.55 -27.06
CA TYR A 31 26.09 -6.35 -27.46
C TYR A 31 26.94 -5.09 -27.31
N ALA A 32 27.79 -5.00 -26.29
CA ALA A 32 28.77 -3.92 -26.16
C ALA A 32 29.74 -3.91 -27.34
N SER A 33 30.23 -5.08 -27.79
CA SER A 33 31.06 -5.16 -28.99
C SER A 33 30.33 -4.66 -30.25
N ALA A 34 29.04 -4.97 -30.39
CA ALA A 34 28.22 -4.48 -31.50
C ALA A 34 28.05 -2.95 -31.46
N ILE A 35 27.77 -2.39 -30.28
CA ILE A 35 27.69 -0.93 -30.08
C ILE A 35 29.03 -0.26 -30.43
N LEU A 36 30.14 -0.78 -29.92
CA LEU A 36 31.47 -0.21 -30.20
C LEU A 36 31.79 -0.25 -31.69
N SER A 37 31.44 -1.35 -32.37
CA SER A 37 31.61 -1.49 -33.82
C SER A 37 30.76 -0.47 -34.60
N LEU A 38 29.52 -0.27 -34.16
CA LEU A 38 28.62 0.72 -34.75
C LEU A 38 29.16 2.14 -34.54
N LEU A 39 29.52 2.52 -33.31
CA LEU A 39 30.09 3.84 -33.02
C LEU A 39 31.38 4.10 -33.81
N TYR A 40 32.24 3.08 -33.95
CA TYR A 40 33.43 3.16 -34.79
C TYR A 40 33.08 3.40 -36.27
N HIS A 41 32.08 2.70 -36.81
CA HIS A 41 31.60 2.93 -38.17
C HIS A 41 31.07 4.36 -38.37
N HIS A 42 30.30 4.88 -37.41
CA HIS A 42 29.81 6.26 -37.46
C HIS A 42 30.95 7.28 -37.44
N ILE A 43 31.98 7.06 -36.62
CA ILE A 43 33.18 7.92 -36.58
C ILE A 43 33.90 7.90 -37.93
N LEU A 44 34.12 6.71 -38.53
CA LEU A 44 34.76 6.60 -39.85
C LEU A 44 33.95 7.32 -40.94
N LYS A 45 32.62 7.18 -40.92
CA LYS A 45 31.71 7.85 -41.86
C LYS A 45 31.72 9.37 -41.68
N LEU A 46 31.83 9.85 -40.44
CA LEU A 46 31.98 11.26 -40.13
C LEU A 46 33.30 11.82 -40.71
N LEU A 47 34.41 11.10 -40.53
CA LEU A 47 35.74 11.48 -41.01
C LEU A 47 35.88 11.48 -42.54
N HIS A 48 35.20 10.55 -43.23
CA HIS A 48 35.26 10.41 -44.69
C HIS A 48 34.07 11.08 -45.41
N SER A 49 33.25 11.87 -44.71
CA SER A 49 32.10 12.55 -45.33
C SER A 49 32.57 13.61 -46.32
N THR A 50 32.17 13.46 -47.60
CA THR A 50 32.57 14.35 -48.69
C THR A 50 31.64 15.56 -48.87
N THR A 51 30.45 15.54 -48.27
CA THR A 51 29.46 16.63 -48.36
C THR A 51 29.00 17.08 -46.97
N LEU A 52 28.68 18.37 -46.83
CA LEU A 52 28.17 18.94 -45.58
C LEU A 52 26.87 18.26 -45.14
N VAL A 53 25.97 17.95 -46.07
CA VAL A 53 24.70 17.26 -45.77
C VAL A 53 24.95 15.86 -45.21
N SER A 54 25.86 15.08 -45.81
CA SER A 54 26.24 13.75 -45.31
C SER A 54 26.90 13.84 -43.93
N PHE A 55 27.73 14.87 -43.71
CA PHE A 55 28.37 15.13 -42.43
C PHE A 55 27.32 15.39 -41.34
N PHE A 56 26.39 16.33 -41.53
CA PHE A 56 25.36 16.66 -40.56
C PHE A 56 24.43 15.47 -40.27
N MET A 57 24.01 14.72 -41.28
CA MET A 57 23.18 13.52 -41.08
C MET A 57 23.93 12.43 -40.29
N SER A 58 25.19 12.17 -40.62
CA SER A 58 26.00 11.18 -39.91
C SER A 58 26.31 11.62 -38.48
N PHE A 59 26.47 12.92 -38.25
CA PHE A 59 26.66 13.52 -36.92
C PHE A 59 25.43 13.35 -36.03
N LEU A 60 24.23 13.64 -36.55
CA LEU A 60 22.98 13.47 -35.80
C LEU A 60 22.74 11.99 -35.45
N LEU A 61 22.97 11.07 -36.40
CA LEU A 61 22.89 9.64 -36.13
C LEU A 61 23.91 9.21 -35.07
N PHE A 62 25.15 9.68 -35.15
CA PHE A 62 26.18 9.40 -34.15
C PHE A 62 25.76 9.86 -32.75
N ILE A 63 25.24 11.08 -32.61
CA ILE A 63 24.73 11.58 -31.32
C ILE A 63 23.60 10.69 -30.81
N SER A 64 22.64 10.35 -31.67
CA SER A 64 21.52 9.46 -31.32
C SER A 64 22.01 8.12 -30.79
N ASP A 65 22.95 7.48 -31.49
CA ASP A 65 23.48 6.17 -31.10
C ASP A 65 24.36 6.23 -29.85
N VAL A 66 25.07 7.34 -29.60
CA VAL A 66 25.79 7.56 -28.33
C VAL A 66 24.82 7.66 -27.17
N VAL A 67 23.70 8.37 -27.32
CA VAL A 67 22.66 8.48 -26.29
C VAL A 67 22.00 7.12 -26.04
N LEU A 68 21.67 6.38 -27.09
CA LEU A 68 21.15 5.01 -26.99
C LEU A 68 22.14 4.06 -26.30
N ALA A 69 23.42 4.12 -26.66
CA ALA A 69 24.48 3.33 -26.05
C ALA A 69 24.65 3.65 -24.56
N TYR A 70 24.57 4.92 -24.18
CA TYR A 70 24.62 5.36 -22.79
C TYR A 70 23.42 4.82 -21.99
N MET A 71 22.20 4.97 -22.50
CA MET A 71 20.99 4.41 -21.87
C MET A 71 21.08 2.88 -21.75
N TRP A 72 21.57 2.20 -22.78
CA TRP A 72 21.77 0.75 -22.71
C TRP A 72 22.79 0.37 -21.62
N SER A 73 23.93 1.05 -21.56
CA SER A 73 24.99 0.78 -20.58
C SER A 73 24.49 0.94 -19.14
N THR A 74 23.75 2.03 -18.85
CA THR A 74 23.17 2.26 -17.52
C THR A 74 22.13 1.20 -17.15
N THR A 75 21.32 0.72 -18.11
CA THR A 75 20.37 -0.38 -17.85
C THR A 75 21.05 -1.74 -17.66
N GLN A 76 22.21 -1.99 -18.28
CA GLN A 76 22.92 -3.27 -18.11
C GLN A 76 23.44 -3.46 -16.68
N ALA A 77 23.80 -2.39 -15.97
CA ALA A 77 24.27 -2.48 -14.59
C ALA A 77 23.32 -3.31 -13.69
N PHE A 78 22.01 -3.15 -13.85
CA PHE A 78 20.98 -3.89 -13.11
C PHE A 78 20.86 -5.37 -13.51
N ARG A 79 21.35 -5.75 -14.70
CA ARG A 79 21.24 -7.11 -15.25
C ARG A 79 22.48 -7.97 -15.02
N MET A 80 23.57 -7.39 -14.49
CA MET A 80 24.88 -8.05 -14.34
C MET A 80 24.96 -9.04 -13.18
N ASN A 81 24.10 -8.92 -12.17
CA ASN A 81 24.09 -9.80 -11.00
C ASN A 81 22.67 -9.98 -10.42
N PRO A 82 21.75 -10.62 -11.17
CA PRO A 82 20.42 -10.89 -10.65
C PRO A 82 20.49 -11.91 -9.51
N VAL A 83 19.76 -11.63 -8.43
CA VAL A 83 19.69 -12.45 -7.21
C VAL A 83 18.25 -12.88 -6.95
N HIS A 84 18.08 -14.08 -6.45
CA HIS A 84 16.81 -14.58 -5.93
C HIS A 84 16.84 -14.50 -4.40
N ARG A 85 15.80 -13.89 -3.82
CA ARG A 85 15.59 -13.83 -2.37
C ARG A 85 14.41 -14.72 -2.01
N GLN A 86 14.58 -15.56 -1.01
CA GLN A 86 13.53 -16.40 -0.45
C GLN A 86 13.43 -16.11 1.05
N VAL A 87 12.20 -15.94 1.55
CA VAL A 87 11.90 -15.73 2.97
C VAL A 87 11.31 -17.00 3.58
N PHE A 88 11.51 -17.20 4.88
CA PHE A 88 10.99 -18.35 5.63
C PHE A 88 10.23 -17.87 6.89
N PRO A 89 9.01 -17.33 6.73
CA PRO A 89 8.23 -16.79 7.86
C PRO A 89 7.98 -17.82 8.97
N GLU A 90 7.87 -19.10 8.62
CA GLU A 90 7.69 -20.23 9.54
C GLU A 90 8.87 -20.43 10.53
N ASN A 91 10.02 -19.81 10.25
CA ASN A 91 11.16 -19.83 11.15
C ASN A 91 11.17 -18.64 12.12
N LEU A 92 10.35 -17.60 11.88
CA LEU A 92 10.35 -16.40 12.71
C LEU A 92 9.94 -16.72 14.14
N GLU A 93 8.85 -17.47 14.32
CA GLU A 93 8.35 -17.88 15.64
C GLU A 93 9.28 -18.86 16.38
N LYS A 94 10.24 -19.48 15.67
CA LYS A 94 11.27 -20.33 16.29
C LYS A 94 12.43 -19.51 16.87
N VAL A 95 12.55 -18.26 16.47
CA VAL A 95 13.66 -17.36 16.80
C VAL A 95 13.19 -16.19 17.69
N LEU A 96 11.93 -15.78 17.56
CA LEU A 96 11.35 -14.64 18.26
C LEU A 96 9.91 -14.94 18.67
N ASP A 97 9.57 -14.68 19.93
CA ASP A 97 8.18 -14.80 20.40
C ASP A 97 7.31 -13.69 19.76
N ARG A 98 6.02 -13.98 19.47
CA ARG A 98 5.09 -12.99 18.90
C ARG A 98 4.97 -11.71 19.75
N LYS A 99 5.08 -11.82 21.08
CA LYS A 99 5.09 -10.68 22.01
C LYS A 99 6.30 -9.76 21.85
N ASP A 100 7.34 -10.18 21.13
CA ASP A 100 8.56 -9.40 20.89
C ASP A 100 8.65 -8.91 19.44
N PHE A 101 7.63 -9.18 18.63
CA PHE A 101 7.50 -8.61 17.28
C PHE A 101 7.48 -7.07 17.31
N PRO A 102 8.03 -6.37 16.32
CA PRO A 102 7.93 -4.90 16.26
C PRO A 102 6.47 -4.44 16.08
N ALA A 103 6.14 -3.23 16.50
CA ALA A 103 4.90 -2.59 16.06
C ALA A 103 4.98 -2.29 14.55
N ILE A 104 3.84 -2.36 13.86
CA ILE A 104 3.73 -2.08 12.43
C ILE A 104 2.61 -1.07 12.20
N ASP A 105 2.99 0.07 11.63
CA ASP A 105 2.07 1.09 11.14
C ASP A 105 1.88 0.93 9.63
N ILE A 106 0.62 0.88 9.21
CA ILE A 106 0.22 0.72 7.82
C ILE A 106 -0.46 2.01 7.37
N PHE A 107 0.06 2.62 6.32
CA PHE A 107 -0.51 3.84 5.75
C PHE A 107 -1.28 3.55 4.47
N ILE A 108 -2.57 3.91 4.48
CA ILE A 108 -3.47 3.85 3.33
C ILE A 108 -3.81 5.28 2.94
N CYS A 109 -3.42 5.71 1.75
CA CYS A 109 -3.75 7.04 1.26
C CYS A 109 -4.88 6.96 0.23
N THR A 110 -5.89 7.81 0.41
CA THR A 110 -6.94 8.05 -0.59
C THR A 110 -7.11 9.53 -0.84
N ALA A 111 -7.56 9.91 -2.03
CA ALA A 111 -7.64 11.32 -2.43
C ALA A 111 -9.00 11.79 -2.94
N ASP A 112 -9.85 10.90 -3.47
CA ASP A 112 -11.11 11.28 -4.11
C ASP A 112 -12.11 10.12 -4.07
N PRO A 113 -13.26 10.26 -3.38
CA PRO A 113 -14.23 9.17 -3.24
C PRO A 113 -14.90 8.75 -4.56
N TYR A 114 -14.83 9.55 -5.62
CA TYR A 114 -15.43 9.20 -6.92
C TYR A 114 -14.43 8.53 -7.86
N LYS A 115 -13.13 8.78 -7.67
CA LYS A 115 -12.05 8.12 -8.45
C LYS A 115 -11.51 6.88 -7.75
N GLU A 116 -11.55 6.89 -6.43
CA GLU A 116 -11.14 5.82 -5.53
C GLU A 116 -12.34 5.53 -4.62
N PRO A 117 -13.30 4.69 -5.07
CA PRO A 117 -14.51 4.40 -4.34
C PRO A 117 -14.24 4.03 -2.88
N PRO A 118 -14.94 4.59 -1.88
CA PRO A 118 -14.67 4.33 -0.47
C PRO A 118 -14.69 2.84 -0.11
N MET A 119 -15.53 2.03 -0.76
CA MET A 119 -15.55 0.59 -0.52
C MET A 119 -14.27 -0.13 -0.93
N ASP A 120 -13.57 0.30 -1.99
CA ASP A 120 -12.28 -0.29 -2.38
C ASP A 120 -11.21 -0.03 -1.32
N VAL A 121 -11.21 1.18 -0.76
CA VAL A 121 -10.30 1.58 0.32
C VAL A 121 -10.64 0.85 1.62
N VAL A 122 -11.93 0.71 1.94
CA VAL A 122 -12.42 -0.07 3.10
C VAL A 122 -12.03 -1.54 2.99
N ASN A 123 -12.20 -2.16 1.81
CA ASN A 123 -11.81 -3.54 1.57
C ASN A 123 -10.29 -3.74 1.76
N THR A 124 -9.50 -2.77 1.30
CA THR A 124 -8.06 -2.75 1.56
C THR A 124 -7.78 -2.69 3.05
N ALA A 125 -8.38 -1.74 3.78
CA ALA A 125 -8.18 -1.57 5.22
C ALA A 125 -8.57 -2.81 6.04
N LEU A 126 -9.74 -3.38 5.77
CA LEU A 126 -10.22 -4.60 6.43
C LEU A 126 -9.30 -5.80 6.16
N SER A 127 -8.73 -5.88 4.97
CA SER A 127 -7.73 -6.91 4.62
C SER A 127 -6.46 -6.77 5.45
N VAL A 128 -5.94 -5.54 5.60
CA VAL A 128 -4.73 -5.32 6.39
C VAL A 128 -4.96 -5.51 7.89
N MET A 129 -6.10 -5.05 8.42
CA MET A 129 -6.48 -5.29 9.81
C MET A 129 -6.59 -6.78 10.17
N ALA A 130 -6.88 -7.64 9.19
CA ALA A 130 -7.00 -9.08 9.39
C ALA A 130 -5.67 -9.84 9.19
N TYR A 131 -4.54 -9.15 9.05
CA TYR A 131 -3.21 -9.80 8.93
C TYR A 131 -2.95 -10.77 10.08
N ASP A 132 -2.19 -11.84 9.81
CA ASP A 132 -1.72 -12.75 10.85
C ASP A 132 -0.55 -12.10 11.61
N TYR A 133 -0.92 -11.16 12.47
CA TYR A 133 -0.01 -10.39 13.33
C TYR A 133 -0.72 -10.11 14.67
N PRO A 134 0.03 -9.91 15.78
CA PRO A 134 -0.57 -9.45 17.04
C PRO A 134 -1.34 -8.15 16.82
N THR A 135 -2.62 -8.11 17.17
CA THR A 135 -3.51 -6.99 16.84
C THR A 135 -3.14 -5.72 17.60
N GLU A 136 -2.64 -5.88 18.82
CA GLU A 136 -2.11 -4.80 19.66
C GLU A 136 -0.84 -4.14 19.09
N LYS A 137 -0.23 -4.74 18.07
CA LYS A 137 0.97 -4.22 17.39
C LYS A 137 0.69 -3.72 15.97
N LEU A 138 -0.57 -3.74 15.57
CA LEU A 138 -0.98 -3.36 14.23
C LEU A 138 -1.81 -2.09 14.31
N SER A 139 -1.33 -1.05 13.64
CA SER A 139 -2.05 0.22 13.53
C SER A 139 -2.26 0.56 12.06
N VAL A 140 -3.50 0.82 11.66
CA VAL A 140 -3.87 1.18 10.30
C VAL A 140 -4.28 2.64 10.28
N TYR A 141 -3.53 3.45 9.54
CA TYR A 141 -3.79 4.87 9.35
C TYR A 141 -4.31 5.10 7.94
N VAL A 142 -5.45 5.77 7.85
CA VAL A 142 -6.11 6.11 6.60
C VAL A 142 -5.97 7.61 6.41
N SER A 143 -5.10 8.03 5.50
CA SER A 143 -4.97 9.42 5.10
C SER A 143 -5.93 9.73 3.96
N ASP A 144 -6.97 10.50 4.23
CA ASP A 144 -7.89 11.03 3.24
C ASP A 144 -7.48 12.46 2.82
N ASP A 145 -6.77 12.57 1.70
CA ASP A 145 -6.42 13.86 1.10
C ASP A 145 -7.65 14.55 0.47
N GLY A 146 -8.78 13.86 0.29
CA GLY A 146 -10.02 14.43 -0.20
C GLY A 146 -10.83 15.16 0.88
N GLY A 147 -10.59 14.83 2.16
CA GLY A 147 -11.41 15.30 3.27
C GLY A 147 -12.89 14.97 3.06
N SER A 148 -13.21 13.74 2.66
CA SER A 148 -14.56 13.38 2.25
C SER A 148 -15.39 12.84 3.41
N GLU A 149 -16.59 13.41 3.59
CA GLU A 149 -17.63 12.86 4.47
C GLU A 149 -17.96 11.39 4.10
N LEU A 150 -17.96 11.06 2.80
CA LEU A 150 -18.29 9.73 2.29
C LEU A 150 -17.23 8.70 2.71
N THR A 151 -15.95 9.06 2.60
CA THR A 151 -14.84 8.20 3.03
C THR A 151 -14.88 8.00 4.55
N MET A 152 -15.08 9.07 5.33
CA MET A 152 -15.23 8.96 6.78
C MET A 152 -16.37 8.01 7.16
N PHE A 153 -17.55 8.19 6.56
CA PHE A 153 -18.70 7.33 6.81
C PHE A 153 -18.44 5.87 6.43
N ALA A 154 -17.77 5.62 5.30
CA ALA A 154 -17.37 4.28 4.90
C ALA A 154 -16.48 3.61 5.96
N PHE A 155 -15.54 4.36 6.53
CA PHE A 155 -14.66 3.87 7.57
C PHE A 155 -15.33 3.68 8.94
N MET A 156 -16.37 4.47 9.26
CA MET A 156 -17.23 4.22 10.43
C MET A 156 -17.98 2.90 10.29
N GLU A 157 -18.59 2.63 9.13
CA GLU A 157 -19.27 1.33 8.90
C GLU A 157 -18.25 0.18 8.84
N ALA A 158 -17.06 0.41 8.27
CA ALA A 158 -15.97 -0.57 8.26
C ALA A 158 -15.50 -0.94 9.66
N ALA A 159 -15.40 0.01 10.58
CA ALA A 159 -15.03 -0.24 11.97
C ALA A 159 -16.04 -1.18 12.66
N LYS A 160 -17.34 -1.00 12.39
CA LYS A 160 -18.41 -1.87 12.91
C LYS A 160 -18.31 -3.28 12.33
N PHE A 161 -18.18 -3.39 11.00
CA PHE A 161 -18.06 -4.68 10.32
C PHE A 161 -16.75 -5.41 10.68
N GLY A 162 -15.65 -4.67 10.87
CA GLY A 162 -14.34 -5.18 11.23
C GLY A 162 -14.35 -6.03 12.50
N LYS A 163 -15.19 -5.69 13.48
CA LYS A 163 -15.38 -6.46 14.73
C LYS A 163 -15.93 -7.88 14.51
N GLN A 164 -16.51 -8.16 13.34
CA GLN A 164 -16.96 -9.49 12.92
C GLN A 164 -15.99 -10.11 11.89
N TRP A 165 -15.47 -9.31 10.96
CA TRP A 165 -14.62 -9.78 9.87
C TRP A 165 -13.22 -10.23 10.30
N VAL A 166 -12.56 -9.44 11.15
CA VAL A 166 -11.18 -9.71 11.62
C VAL A 166 -11.08 -11.04 12.37
N PRO A 167 -11.92 -11.31 13.40
CA PRO A 167 -11.89 -12.62 14.08
C PRO A 167 -12.28 -13.76 13.14
N PHE A 168 -13.28 -13.57 12.26
CA PHE A 168 -13.66 -14.58 11.28
C PHE A 168 -12.49 -15.00 10.38
N CYS A 169 -11.70 -14.02 9.90
CA CYS A 169 -10.50 -14.30 9.11
C CYS A 169 -9.48 -15.13 9.89
N ARG A 170 -9.24 -14.77 11.16
CA ARG A 170 -8.29 -15.44 12.05
C ARG A 170 -8.70 -16.88 12.34
N GLU A 171 -9.95 -17.10 12.76
CA GLU A 171 -10.46 -18.40 13.16
C GLU A 171 -10.56 -19.40 11.98
N ASN A 172 -10.91 -18.90 10.80
CA ASN A 172 -11.08 -19.72 9.60
C ASN A 172 -9.81 -19.80 8.75
N ASN A 173 -8.68 -19.23 9.20
CA ASN A 173 -7.41 -19.17 8.48
C ASN A 173 -7.58 -18.66 7.03
N ILE A 174 -8.37 -17.61 6.87
CA ILE A 174 -8.68 -17.04 5.56
C ILE A 174 -7.41 -16.42 4.96
N THR A 175 -7.03 -16.87 3.77
CA THR A 175 -5.84 -16.37 3.07
C THR A 175 -6.11 -15.06 2.34
N ASP A 176 -7.25 -14.98 1.64
CA ASP A 176 -7.69 -13.76 0.96
C ASP A 176 -8.59 -12.94 1.90
N ARG A 177 -7.98 -11.96 2.55
CA ARG A 177 -8.61 -11.18 3.63
C ARG A 177 -9.37 -9.96 3.12
N CYS A 178 -9.37 -9.73 1.82
CA CYS A 178 -10.22 -8.72 1.20
C CYS A 178 -11.66 -9.25 1.18
N PRO A 179 -12.63 -8.61 1.88
CA PRO A 179 -14.00 -9.12 1.93
C PRO A 179 -14.64 -9.28 0.54
N ASP A 180 -14.47 -8.30 -0.35
CA ASP A 180 -15.03 -8.36 -1.71
C ASP A 180 -14.49 -9.53 -2.53
N ALA A 181 -13.17 -9.74 -2.50
CA ALA A 181 -12.52 -10.83 -3.19
C ALA A 181 -12.93 -12.19 -2.61
N PHE A 182 -12.96 -12.29 -1.28
CA PHE A 182 -13.40 -13.49 -0.56
C PHE A 182 -14.84 -13.87 -0.92
N PHE A 183 -15.79 -12.93 -0.85
CA PHE A 183 -17.21 -13.22 -1.10
C PHE A 183 -17.58 -13.36 -2.58
N THR A 184 -16.71 -12.91 -3.48
CA THR A 184 -16.80 -13.14 -4.92
C THR A 184 -16.26 -14.52 -5.32
N SER A 185 -15.31 -15.04 -4.55
CA SER A 185 -14.77 -16.37 -4.80
C SER A 185 -15.75 -17.49 -4.42
N ASN A 186 -15.72 -18.61 -5.14
CA ASN A 186 -16.65 -19.73 -4.97
C ASN A 186 -16.28 -20.62 -3.75
N HIS A 187 -16.31 -20.05 -2.55
CA HIS A 187 -16.16 -20.83 -1.32
C HIS A 187 -17.46 -21.56 -0.95
N ALA A 188 -17.33 -22.78 -0.41
CA ALA A 188 -18.47 -23.54 0.10
C ALA A 188 -19.11 -22.78 1.28
N PRO A 189 -20.38 -22.36 1.18
CA PRO A 189 -20.95 -21.45 2.14
C PRO A 189 -21.39 -22.20 3.40
N THR A 190 -20.94 -21.72 4.57
CA THR A 190 -21.47 -22.13 5.89
C THR A 190 -22.50 -21.12 6.38
N SER A 191 -23.30 -21.45 7.40
CA SER A 191 -24.26 -20.50 8.02
C SER A 191 -23.56 -19.21 8.45
N THR A 192 -22.43 -19.33 9.16
CA THR A 192 -21.63 -18.20 9.62
C THR A 192 -21.08 -17.38 8.45
N THR A 193 -20.60 -18.02 7.39
CA THR A 193 -20.13 -17.31 6.19
C THR A 193 -21.26 -16.51 5.53
N MET A 194 -22.48 -17.06 5.49
CA MET A 194 -23.64 -16.37 4.93
C MET A 194 -24.04 -15.16 5.78
N GLU A 195 -24.03 -15.29 7.11
CA GLU A 195 -24.31 -14.18 8.03
C GLU A 195 -23.32 -13.02 7.85
N ILE A 196 -22.03 -13.32 7.78
CA ILE A 196 -20.99 -12.30 7.57
C ILE A 196 -21.10 -11.69 6.18
N LYS A 197 -21.42 -12.50 5.15
CA LYS A 197 -21.69 -11.98 3.81
C LYS A 197 -22.86 -10.99 3.82
N MET A 198 -23.96 -11.29 4.52
CA MET A 198 -25.09 -10.37 4.63
C MET A 198 -24.70 -9.06 5.33
N MET A 199 -23.86 -9.11 6.37
CA MET A 199 -23.33 -7.91 7.02
C MET A 199 -22.43 -7.08 6.08
N TYR A 200 -21.57 -7.73 5.31
CA TYR A 200 -20.72 -7.09 4.30
C TYR A 200 -21.56 -6.39 3.22
N GLU A 201 -22.52 -7.09 2.62
CA GLU A 201 -23.39 -6.55 1.57
C GLU A 201 -24.27 -5.39 2.11
N SER A 202 -24.71 -5.47 3.37
CA SER A 202 -25.44 -4.39 4.03
C SER A 202 -24.58 -3.14 4.17
N MET A 203 -23.35 -3.28 4.67
CA MET A 203 -22.38 -2.17 4.74
C MET A 203 -22.12 -1.59 3.35
N LYS A 204 -21.79 -2.45 2.37
CA LYS A 204 -21.49 -2.06 0.99
C LYS A 204 -22.63 -1.24 0.39
N THR A 205 -23.87 -1.72 0.50
CA THR A 205 -25.06 -1.04 -0.01
C THR A 205 -25.27 0.34 0.64
N LYS A 206 -25.06 0.47 1.96
CA LYS A 206 -25.17 1.78 2.64
C LYS A 206 -24.13 2.77 2.14
N VAL A 207 -22.88 2.33 2.02
CA VAL A 207 -21.76 3.19 1.61
C VAL A 207 -21.93 3.60 0.14
N GLU A 208 -22.19 2.65 -0.75
CA GLU A 208 -22.44 2.94 -2.17
C GLU A 208 -23.66 3.87 -2.34
N GLY A 209 -24.75 3.62 -1.60
CA GLY A 209 -25.91 4.50 -1.60
C GLY A 209 -25.65 5.92 -1.07
N ALA A 210 -24.67 6.11 -0.17
CA ALA A 210 -24.24 7.44 0.26
C ALA A 210 -23.39 8.12 -0.83
N VAL A 211 -22.52 7.37 -1.50
CA VAL A 211 -21.67 7.85 -2.61
C VAL A 211 -22.51 8.27 -3.81
N GLU A 212 -23.49 7.46 -4.21
CA GLU A 212 -24.40 7.77 -5.32
C GLU A 212 -25.20 9.06 -5.08
N ARG A 213 -25.60 9.29 -3.82
CA ARG A 213 -26.30 10.52 -3.42
C ARG A 213 -25.37 11.72 -3.23
N GLY A 214 -24.06 11.48 -3.14
CA GLY A 214 -23.04 12.49 -2.84
C GLY A 214 -23.09 13.06 -1.43
N LYS A 215 -23.86 12.45 -0.51
CA LYS A 215 -23.99 12.87 0.89
C LYS A 215 -24.44 11.70 1.78
N VAL A 216 -24.08 11.77 3.06
CA VAL A 216 -24.52 10.78 4.06
C VAL A 216 -25.90 11.20 4.59
N ASN A 217 -26.91 10.35 4.41
CA ASN A 217 -28.23 10.59 4.96
C ASN A 217 -28.24 10.34 6.48
N ASP A 218 -29.02 11.14 7.20
CA ASP A 218 -29.18 11.03 8.65
C ASP A 218 -29.76 9.68 9.11
N GLU A 219 -30.43 8.94 8.20
CA GLU A 219 -30.96 7.58 8.44
C GLU A 219 -29.85 6.53 8.65
N TYR A 220 -28.65 6.77 8.13
CA TYR A 220 -27.51 5.87 8.28
C TYR A 220 -26.70 6.17 9.54
N ILE A 221 -26.92 7.31 10.17
CA ILE A 221 -26.18 7.74 11.36
C ILE A 221 -26.77 7.04 12.58
N SER A 222 -25.95 6.20 13.22
CA SER A 222 -26.42 5.31 14.29
C SER A 222 -26.20 5.90 15.69
N SER A 223 -25.25 6.82 15.84
CA SER A 223 -24.90 7.42 17.12
C SER A 223 -24.73 8.94 17.03
N GLU A 224 -24.85 9.61 18.17
CA GLU A 224 -24.69 11.06 18.25
C GLU A 224 -23.23 11.48 18.04
N ASP A 225 -22.28 10.62 18.41
CA ASP A 225 -20.85 10.83 18.15
C ASP A 225 -20.56 10.80 16.63
N GLU A 226 -21.14 9.84 15.90
CA GLU A 226 -21.06 9.80 14.43
C GLU A 226 -21.65 11.07 13.81
N ARG A 227 -22.82 11.51 14.31
CA ARG A 227 -23.46 12.75 13.87
C ARG A 227 -22.55 13.95 14.08
N GLN A 228 -21.92 14.05 15.25
CA GLN A 228 -21.03 15.16 15.57
C GLN A 228 -19.80 15.19 14.65
N ILE A 229 -19.22 14.03 14.33
CA ILE A 229 -18.08 13.93 13.40
C ILE A 229 -18.50 14.35 11.99
N LEU A 230 -19.59 13.79 11.46
CA LEU A 230 -20.06 14.09 10.10
C LEU A 230 -20.51 15.55 9.94
N THR A 231 -21.05 16.17 11.00
CA THR A 231 -21.45 17.58 10.98
C THR A 231 -20.26 18.53 10.74
N GLN A 232 -19.03 18.14 11.11
CA GLN A 232 -17.84 18.97 10.87
C GLN A 232 -17.58 19.19 9.37
N TYR A 233 -17.87 18.18 8.54
CA TYR A 233 -17.75 18.24 7.09
C TYR A 233 -18.83 19.12 6.43
N ARG A 234 -19.95 19.35 7.11
CA ARG A 234 -21.12 20.10 6.59
C ARG A 234 -21.05 21.59 6.90
N THR A 235 -19.94 22.06 7.47
CA THR A 235 -19.71 23.49 7.75
C THR A 235 -19.46 24.26 6.45
N LYS A 236 -19.84 25.54 6.39
CA LYS A 236 -19.77 26.34 5.15
C LYS A 236 -18.36 26.51 4.61
N ASP A 237 -17.37 26.50 5.48
CA ASP A 237 -15.97 26.76 5.13
C ASP A 237 -15.22 25.48 4.72
N PHE A 238 -15.86 24.31 4.88
CA PHE A 238 -15.27 23.01 4.58
C PHE A 238 -15.38 22.68 3.10
N THR A 239 -14.23 22.59 2.45
CA THR A 239 -14.08 22.18 1.06
C THR A 239 -12.85 21.30 0.92
N ARG A 240 -12.75 20.51 -0.16
CA ARG A 240 -11.57 19.67 -0.42
C ARG A 240 -10.24 20.43 -0.43
N GLN A 241 -10.24 21.73 -0.74
CA GLN A 241 -9.04 22.56 -0.80
C GLN A 241 -8.84 23.42 0.46
N ASN A 242 -9.85 23.52 1.32
CA ASN A 242 -9.84 24.35 2.51
C ASN A 242 -10.65 23.69 3.62
N HIS A 243 -9.97 23.09 4.59
CA HIS A 243 -10.60 22.48 5.75
C HIS A 243 -9.58 22.30 6.89
N PRO A 244 -10.00 22.33 8.16
CA PRO A 244 -9.11 22.00 9.27
C PRO A 244 -8.70 20.53 9.23
N SER A 245 -7.68 20.17 10.00
CA SER A 245 -7.33 18.77 10.22
C SER A 245 -8.44 18.03 10.95
N LEU A 246 -8.78 16.83 10.48
CA LEU A 246 -9.69 15.91 11.14
C LEU A 246 -8.96 14.61 11.44
N ILE A 247 -8.89 14.25 12.71
CA ILE A 247 -8.28 12.99 13.15
C ILE A 247 -9.30 12.26 14.00
N GLN A 248 -9.60 11.02 13.64
CA GLN A 248 -10.55 10.18 14.37
C GLN A 248 -9.99 8.79 14.58
N VAL A 249 -9.99 8.35 15.85
CA VAL A 249 -9.65 6.98 16.21
C VAL A 249 -10.94 6.17 16.19
N LEU A 250 -11.14 5.39 15.13
CA LEU A 250 -12.35 4.62 14.88
C LEU A 250 -12.35 3.28 15.64
N LEU A 251 -11.16 2.70 15.82
CA LEU A 251 -10.93 1.54 16.68
C LEU A 251 -9.63 1.75 17.45
N ASN A 252 -9.64 1.41 18.73
CA ASN A 252 -8.49 1.50 19.62
C ASN A 252 -8.20 0.14 20.26
N SER A 253 -7.00 -0.39 20.06
CA SER A 253 -6.53 -1.69 20.58
C SER A 253 -6.61 -1.86 22.09
N GLN A 254 -6.58 -0.77 22.87
CA GLN A 254 -6.69 -0.83 24.32
C GLN A 254 -8.14 -0.86 24.82
N LYS A 255 -9.11 -0.46 23.98
CA LYS A 255 -10.52 -0.25 24.37
C LYS A 255 -11.50 -1.14 23.61
N ASP A 256 -11.28 -1.27 22.31
CA ASP A 256 -12.15 -2.00 21.41
C ASP A 256 -11.73 -3.46 21.31
N VAL A 257 -12.69 -4.32 21.60
CA VAL A 257 -12.57 -5.77 21.40
C VAL A 257 -13.50 -6.24 20.29
N ASP A 258 -13.11 -7.34 19.66
CA ASP A 258 -13.92 -8.06 18.70
C ASP A 258 -15.03 -8.89 19.39
N ASN A 259 -15.86 -9.57 18.60
CA ASN A 259 -16.94 -10.42 19.11
C ASN A 259 -16.46 -11.64 19.93
N THR A 260 -15.16 -11.99 19.86
CA THR A 260 -14.52 -13.07 20.64
C THR A 260 -13.89 -12.56 21.94
N GLY A 261 -13.83 -11.23 22.13
CA GLY A 261 -13.18 -10.58 23.26
C GLY A 261 -11.69 -10.29 23.07
N SER A 262 -11.14 -10.47 21.86
CA SER A 262 -9.74 -10.14 21.54
C SER A 262 -9.61 -8.67 21.12
N ALA A 263 -8.46 -8.04 21.37
CA ALA A 263 -8.21 -6.66 20.99
C ALA A 263 -8.28 -6.45 19.46
N MET A 264 -8.87 -5.33 19.04
CA MET A 264 -8.87 -4.91 17.63
C MET A 264 -7.61 -4.12 17.28
N PRO A 265 -7.09 -4.21 16.04
CA PRO A 265 -6.06 -3.28 15.56
C PRO A 265 -6.52 -1.82 15.67
N ASN A 266 -5.58 -0.89 15.85
CA ASN A 266 -5.93 0.52 15.79
C ASN A 266 -6.36 0.88 14.36
N LEU A 267 -7.46 1.61 14.23
CA LEU A 267 -7.91 2.17 12.95
C LEU A 267 -8.07 3.67 13.12
N ILE A 268 -7.15 4.43 12.54
CA ILE A 268 -7.09 5.88 12.66
C ILE A 268 -7.39 6.50 11.29
N TYR A 269 -8.42 7.32 11.21
CA TYR A 269 -8.69 8.17 10.07
C TYR A 269 -8.00 9.52 10.27
N VAL A 270 -7.28 9.99 9.26
CA VAL A 270 -6.57 11.26 9.24
C VAL A 270 -6.92 11.99 7.95
N SER A 271 -7.44 13.20 8.08
CA SER A 271 -7.53 14.18 7.01
C SER A 271 -6.75 15.40 7.46
N ARG A 272 -5.58 15.63 6.86
CA ARG A 272 -4.70 16.75 7.24
C ARG A 272 -5.34 18.08 6.91
N GLU A 273 -4.93 19.14 7.59
CA GLU A 273 -5.37 20.50 7.24
C GLU A 273 -5.03 20.83 5.77
N LYS A 274 -5.98 21.47 5.10
CA LYS A 274 -5.77 22.08 3.79
C LYS A 274 -6.18 23.54 3.82
N SER A 275 -5.39 24.36 3.15
CA SER A 275 -5.67 25.77 2.94
C SER A 275 -5.39 26.13 1.49
N THR A 276 -6.23 26.98 0.91
CA THR A 276 -6.00 27.56 -0.43
C THR A 276 -4.75 28.44 -0.49
N SER A 277 -4.24 28.87 0.67
CA SER A 277 -3.05 29.72 0.82
C SER A 277 -1.73 28.94 0.84
N ALA A 278 -1.77 27.60 1.00
CA ALA A 278 -0.58 26.78 1.17
C ALA A 278 -0.51 25.65 0.14
N ALA A 279 0.69 25.40 -0.39
CA ALA A 279 0.92 24.25 -1.26
C ALA A 279 0.85 22.95 -0.45
N HIS A 280 0.04 22.00 -0.92
CA HIS A 280 -0.28 20.80 -0.15
C HIS A 280 0.56 19.56 -0.53
N HIS A 281 1.36 19.60 -1.61
CA HIS A 281 2.28 18.52 -2.01
C HIS A 281 1.65 17.11 -2.18
N PHE A 282 0.33 17.03 -2.43
CA PHE A 282 -0.39 15.78 -2.70
C PHE A 282 0.03 14.62 -1.77
N LYS A 283 0.45 13.47 -2.34
CA LYS A 283 0.84 12.26 -1.62
C LYS A 283 2.07 12.46 -0.72
N ALA A 284 3.04 13.28 -1.13
CA ALA A 284 4.21 13.55 -0.30
C ALA A 284 3.83 14.30 0.98
N GLY A 285 2.96 15.31 0.86
CA GLY A 285 2.43 16.02 2.03
C GLY A 285 1.58 15.15 2.94
N ALA A 286 0.79 14.24 2.38
CA ALA A 286 -0.02 13.28 3.13
C ALA A 286 0.84 12.30 3.95
N LEU A 287 1.86 11.69 3.32
CA LEU A 287 2.74 10.74 4.01
C LEU A 287 3.55 11.41 5.12
N ASN A 288 4.11 12.60 4.89
CA ASN A 288 4.84 13.33 5.92
C ASN A 288 3.94 13.73 7.10
N ALA A 289 2.67 14.05 6.83
CA ALA A 289 1.71 14.36 7.90
C ALA A 289 1.40 13.13 8.77
N LEU A 290 1.29 11.94 8.16
CA LEU A 290 1.13 10.68 8.89
C LEU A 290 2.37 10.33 9.70
N GLU A 291 3.56 10.45 9.13
CA GLU A 291 4.83 10.20 9.82
C GLU A 291 4.96 11.08 11.08
N ASN A 292 4.75 12.39 10.94
CA ASN A 292 4.75 13.31 12.07
C ASN A 292 3.67 12.97 13.12
N TYR A 293 2.50 12.51 12.69
CA TYR A 293 1.44 12.11 13.61
C TYR A 293 1.86 10.90 14.45
N VAL A 294 2.39 9.85 13.79
CA VAL A 294 2.88 8.64 14.46
C VAL A 294 3.98 8.99 15.47
N GLU A 295 4.99 9.76 15.04
CA GLU A 295 6.08 10.19 15.93
C GLU A 295 5.57 10.99 17.14
N SER A 296 4.52 11.80 16.96
CA SER A 296 3.92 12.57 18.07
C SER A 296 3.03 11.74 18.99
N SER A 297 2.49 10.62 18.51
CA SER A 297 1.60 9.74 19.29
C SER A 297 2.34 8.67 20.08
N ASP A 298 3.57 8.34 19.69
CA ASP A 298 4.44 7.37 20.36
C ASP A 298 5.29 7.99 21.50
N VAL A 299 5.18 9.30 21.73
CA VAL A 299 5.79 10.05 22.85
C VAL A 299 4.78 10.23 23.98
#